data_AF-X0ZHI2-F1
#
_entry.id   AF-X0ZHI2-F1
#
_cell.length_a   1.000
_cell.length_b   1.000
_cell.length_c   1.000
_cell.angle_alpha   90.00
_cell.angle_beta   90.00
_cell.angle_gamma   90.00
#
_symmetry.space_group_name_H-M   'P 1'
#
loop_
_entity.id
_entity.type
_entity.pdbx_description
1 polymer ?
#
loop_
_entity_poly.entity_id
_entity_poly.type
_entity_poly.pdbx_seq_one_letter_code
_entity_poly.pdbx_strand_id
1 'polypeptide(L)'
;MELYEAYGDYHSMMQITEELIVYILKNVLGSLEIEYRGNKIDFTPPWKRISVYKSIEDAVGIRADKISPKDFNKVIEKYNLNIKGNISKGEIANELFEKFVEPTLIQPTFVLDYPLELSPLSKQKKDNPELVERFELFISSMELANAFTELNDPAEQKRRFEEQVAKKEAGDMESHFMDKDYVEALEYGMPPAGGLGIGIDRLMMLLTNSDSIKEVILFPQLKSKE
;
A
#
# COMPACT_ATOMS: atom_id res chain seq x y z
N MET A 1 -7.54 -5.65 10.29
CA MET A 1 -8.78 -4.87 10.50
C MET A 1 -9.11 -4.20 9.20
N GLU A 2 -10.37 -4.23 8.78
CA GLU A 2 -10.87 -3.39 7.69
C GLU A 2 -11.94 -2.44 8.21
N LEU A 3 -11.96 -1.22 7.67
CA LEU A 3 -12.93 -0.17 7.97
C LEU A 3 -13.31 0.52 6.65
N TYR A 4 -14.60 0.80 6.48
CA TYR A 4 -15.12 1.56 5.35
C TYR A 4 -15.99 2.70 5.86
N GLU A 5 -15.76 3.91 5.35
CA GLU A 5 -16.51 5.12 5.69
C GLU A 5 -17.20 5.66 4.44
N ALA A 6 -18.53 5.58 4.40
CA ALA A 6 -19.31 6.27 3.38
C ALA A 6 -19.14 7.80 3.53
N TYR A 7 -19.01 8.47 2.38
CA TYR A 7 -18.67 9.89 2.25
C TYR A 7 -17.27 10.27 2.74
N GLY A 8 -16.42 9.28 3.03
CA GLY A 8 -14.98 9.44 3.25
C GLY A 8 -14.15 9.33 1.98
N ASP A 9 -12.85 9.55 2.12
CA ASP A 9 -11.84 9.42 1.06
C ASP A 9 -10.49 8.98 1.68
N TYR A 10 -9.45 8.83 0.86
CA TYR A 10 -8.13 8.46 1.37
C TYR A 10 -7.53 9.49 2.36
N HIS A 11 -7.96 10.76 2.34
CA HIS A 11 -7.54 11.75 3.33
C HIS A 11 -8.22 11.53 4.68
N SER A 12 -9.53 11.24 4.70
CA SER A 12 -10.21 10.86 5.94
C SER A 12 -9.61 9.57 6.52
N MET A 13 -9.26 8.60 5.67
CA MET A 13 -8.60 7.36 6.09
C MET A 13 -7.20 7.61 6.69
N MET A 14 -6.41 8.55 6.16
CA MET A 14 -5.13 8.95 6.79
C MET A 14 -5.37 9.55 8.18
N GLN A 15 -6.36 10.45 8.32
CA GLN A 15 -6.69 11.06 9.61
C GLN A 15 -7.13 9.99 10.64
N ILE A 16 -8.04 9.09 10.26
CA ILE A 16 -8.50 7.99 11.13
C ILE A 16 -7.33 7.11 11.54
N THR A 17 -6.41 6.81 10.61
CA THR A 17 -5.24 5.97 10.89
C THR A 17 -4.30 6.63 11.92
N GLU A 18 -3.99 7.92 11.75
CA GLU A 18 -3.20 8.70 12.71
C GLU A 18 -3.87 8.73 14.08
N GLU A 19 -5.15 9.12 14.13
CA GLU A 19 -5.90 9.27 15.38
C GLU A 19 -6.03 7.94 16.14
N LEU A 20 -6.34 6.85 15.42
CA LEU A 20 -6.50 5.53 16.01
C LEU A 20 -5.20 5.02 16.66
N ILE A 21 -4.08 5.09 15.94
CA ILE A 21 -2.80 4.58 16.43
C ILE A 21 -2.29 5.45 17.59
N VAL A 22 -2.39 6.78 17.48
CA VAL A 22 -2.05 7.72 18.56
C VAL A 22 -2.91 7.47 19.80
N TYR A 23 -4.20 7.20 19.62
CA TYR A 23 -5.09 6.85 20.72
C TYR A 23 -4.65 5.57 21.42
N ILE A 24 -4.33 4.51 20.66
CA ILE A 24 -3.84 3.24 21.22
C ILE A 24 -2.55 3.46 22.01
N LEU A 25 -1.57 4.15 21.43
CA LEU A 25 -0.28 4.43 22.08
C LEU A 25 -0.45 5.18 23.40
N LYS A 26 -1.26 6.24 23.42
CA LYS A 26 -1.55 6.99 24.65
C LYS A 26 -2.22 6.15 25.73
N ASN A 27 -3.17 5.30 25.36
CA ASN A 27 -3.95 4.52 26.34
C ASN A 27 -3.23 3.25 26.82
N VAL A 28 -2.41 2.63 25.96
CA VAL A 28 -1.73 1.37 26.28
C VAL A 28 -0.33 1.60 26.86
N LEU A 29 0.43 2.53 26.27
CA LEU A 29 1.83 2.79 26.66
C LEU A 29 2.02 4.10 27.42
N GLY A 30 1.06 5.03 27.36
CA GLY A 30 1.20 6.36 27.98
C GLY A 30 2.24 7.25 27.28
N SER A 31 2.71 6.86 26.10
CA SER A 31 3.78 7.50 25.34
C SER A 31 3.45 7.48 23.84
N LEU A 32 3.93 8.48 23.09
CA LEU A 32 3.93 8.47 21.62
C LEU A 32 5.27 8.03 21.03
N GLU A 33 6.24 7.72 21.88
CA GLU A 33 7.53 7.18 21.47
C GLU A 33 7.61 5.71 21.87
N ILE A 34 8.08 4.87 20.95
CA ILE A 34 8.42 3.47 21.21
C ILE A 34 9.85 3.18 20.76
N GLU A 35 10.39 2.06 21.23
CA GLU A 35 11.61 1.47 20.68
C GLU A 35 11.24 0.21 19.89
N TYR A 36 11.68 0.14 18.64
CA TYR A 36 11.48 -1.03 17.79
C TYR A 36 12.75 -1.33 17.01
N ARG A 37 13.29 -2.55 17.14
CA ARG A 37 14.56 -2.97 16.49
C ARG A 37 15.73 -1.99 16.76
N GLY A 38 15.79 -1.42 17.97
CA GLY A 38 16.80 -0.43 18.36
C GLY A 38 16.61 0.97 17.78
N ASN A 39 15.55 1.22 17.01
CA ASN A 39 15.18 2.55 16.55
C ASN A 39 14.15 3.18 17.49
N LYS A 40 14.34 4.46 17.80
CA LYS A 40 13.34 5.27 18.48
C LYS A 40 12.35 5.82 17.45
N ILE A 41 11.09 5.45 17.58
CA ILE A 41 10.02 5.85 16.65
C ILE A 41 9.08 6.80 17.37
N ASP A 42 8.87 7.99 16.78
CA ASP A 42 8.00 9.04 17.28
C ASP A 42 6.69 9.06 16.46
N PHE A 43 5.58 8.82 17.14
CA PHE A 43 4.25 8.81 16.55
C PHE A 43 3.53 10.16 16.69
N THR A 44 4.22 11.22 17.09
CA THR A 44 3.64 12.58 17.16
C THR A 44 3.17 13.04 15.77
N PRO A 45 1.86 13.30 15.59
CA PRO A 45 1.34 13.84 14.34
C PRO A 45 1.83 15.28 14.09
N PRO A 46 1.85 15.76 12.83
CA PRO A 46 1.45 15.05 11.63
C PRO A 46 2.55 14.14 11.08
N TRP A 47 2.16 12.95 10.62
CA TRP A 47 3.09 12.03 9.97
C TRP A 47 3.46 12.48 8.57
N LYS A 48 4.66 12.09 8.15
CA LYS A 48 5.23 12.48 6.86
C LYS A 48 4.37 11.91 5.73
N ARG A 49 4.17 12.69 4.67
CA ARG A 49 3.48 12.26 3.44
C ARG A 49 4.42 12.39 2.27
N ILE A 50 4.60 11.32 1.49
CA ILE A 50 5.46 11.31 0.30
C ILE A 50 4.73 10.66 -0.87
N SER A 51 5.09 11.03 -2.10
CA SER A 51 4.62 10.35 -3.32
C SER A 51 5.59 9.23 -3.70
N VAL A 52 5.08 8.07 -4.16
CA VAL A 52 5.91 6.96 -4.67
C VAL A 52 6.92 7.47 -5.69
N TYR A 53 6.46 8.10 -6.78
CA TYR A 53 7.34 8.56 -7.84
C TYR A 53 8.35 9.62 -7.38
N LYS A 54 7.92 10.55 -6.51
CA LYS A 54 8.82 11.59 -6.00
C LYS A 54 9.91 10.99 -5.11
N SER A 55 9.54 10.05 -4.23
CA SER A 55 10.50 9.38 -3.36
C SER A 55 11.54 8.56 -4.13
N ILE A 56 11.13 7.92 -5.24
CA ILE A 56 12.06 7.22 -6.14
C ILE A 56 13.00 8.24 -6.81
N GLU A 57 12.47 9.35 -7.32
CA GLU A 57 13.29 10.42 -7.91
C GLU A 57 14.34 10.93 -6.92
N ASP A 58 13.95 11.17 -5.67
CA ASP A 58 14.86 11.66 -4.63
C ASP A 58 15.89 10.61 -4.21
N ALA A 59 15.54 9.31 -4.21
CA ALA A 59 16.43 8.23 -3.79
C ALA A 59 17.43 7.79 -4.87
N VAL A 60 17.02 7.73 -6.14
CA VAL A 60 17.84 7.16 -7.23
C VAL A 60 18.06 8.10 -8.42
N GLY A 61 17.52 9.32 -8.37
CA GLY A 61 17.76 10.39 -9.36
C GLY A 61 17.05 10.19 -10.70
N ILE A 62 16.02 9.34 -10.78
CA ILE A 62 15.28 9.09 -12.02
C ILE A 62 13.78 9.31 -11.84
N ARG A 63 13.14 9.82 -12.89
CA ARG A 63 11.68 9.97 -12.97
C ARG A 63 11.06 8.69 -13.49
N ALA A 64 10.72 7.78 -12.57
CA ALA A 64 10.14 6.48 -12.93
C ALA A 64 8.82 6.62 -13.70
N ASP A 65 8.06 7.69 -13.45
CA ASP A 65 6.83 8.02 -14.17
C ASP A 65 7.04 8.39 -15.66
N LYS A 66 8.28 8.74 -16.04
CA LYS A 66 8.66 9.20 -17.40
C LYS A 66 9.50 8.20 -18.18
N ILE A 67 9.75 7.00 -17.65
CA ILE A 67 10.50 5.98 -18.38
C ILE A 67 9.67 5.49 -19.57
N SER A 68 10.29 5.47 -20.75
CA SER A 68 9.65 4.95 -21.96
C SER A 68 9.82 3.42 -22.06
N PRO A 69 8.87 2.67 -22.66
CA PRO A 69 8.94 1.21 -22.74
C PRO A 69 10.23 0.65 -23.35
N LYS A 70 10.81 1.34 -24.34
CA LYS A 70 12.09 0.96 -24.96
C LYS A 70 13.29 1.00 -24.01
N ASP A 71 13.18 1.68 -22.87
CA ASP A 71 14.24 1.84 -21.88
C ASP A 71 14.00 0.99 -20.62
N PHE A 72 12.89 0.24 -20.54
CA PHE A 72 12.55 -0.59 -19.38
C PHE A 72 13.68 -1.58 -19.03
N ASN A 73 14.14 -2.38 -20.00
CA ASN A 73 15.21 -3.36 -19.76
C ASN A 73 16.50 -2.71 -19.26
N LYS A 74 16.84 -1.52 -19.75
CA LYS A 74 18.03 -0.79 -19.29
C LYS A 74 17.92 -0.39 -17.82
N VAL A 75 16.73 0.04 -17.38
CA VAL A 75 16.47 0.41 -15.98
C VAL A 75 16.51 -0.84 -15.10
N ILE A 76 15.87 -1.92 -15.53
CA ILE A 76 15.87 -3.21 -14.82
C ILE A 76 17.29 -3.71 -14.59
N GLU A 77 18.12 -3.74 -15.63
CA GLU A 77 19.52 -4.16 -15.55
C GLU A 77 20.35 -3.20 -14.67
N LYS A 78 20.22 -1.89 -14.88
CA LYS A 78 20.98 -0.86 -14.14
C LYS A 78 20.76 -0.94 -12.63
N TYR A 79 19.52 -1.16 -12.21
CA TYR A 79 19.14 -1.18 -10.79
C TYR A 79 18.99 -2.60 -10.24
N ASN A 80 19.24 -3.63 -11.05
CA ASN A 80 19.07 -5.05 -10.71
C ASN A 80 17.69 -5.33 -10.08
N LEU A 81 16.63 -4.95 -10.81
CA LEU A 81 15.23 -5.11 -10.40
C LEU A 81 14.75 -6.53 -10.71
N ASN A 82 13.88 -7.10 -9.87
CA ASN A 82 13.43 -8.48 -10.00
C ASN A 82 11.97 -8.56 -10.47
N ILE A 83 11.70 -8.04 -11.66
CA ILE A 83 10.35 -8.05 -12.23
C ILE A 83 10.02 -9.42 -12.80
N LYS A 84 8.97 -10.05 -12.27
CA LYS A 84 8.39 -11.29 -12.81
C LYS A 84 7.17 -10.97 -13.66
N GLY A 85 7.02 -11.62 -14.81
CA GLY A 85 5.85 -11.43 -15.68
C GLY A 85 5.96 -10.20 -16.59
N ASN A 86 4.88 -9.43 -16.68
CA ASN A 86 4.78 -8.32 -17.64
C ASN A 86 5.47 -7.06 -17.10
N ILE A 87 6.43 -6.56 -17.88
CA ILE A 87 7.16 -5.34 -17.53
C ILE A 87 6.28 -4.13 -17.81
N SER A 88 5.98 -3.37 -16.76
CA SER A 88 5.26 -2.11 -16.87
C SER A 88 5.98 -0.98 -16.12
N LYS A 89 5.53 0.25 -16.35
CA LYS A 89 6.01 1.42 -15.62
C LYS A 89 5.68 1.31 -14.12
N GLY A 90 4.50 0.77 -13.80
CA GLY A 90 4.08 0.49 -12.42
C GLY A 90 5.02 -0.51 -11.75
N GLU A 91 5.29 -1.65 -12.38
CA GLU A 91 6.18 -2.69 -11.84
C GLU A 91 7.61 -2.17 -11.60
N ILE A 92 8.16 -1.41 -12.54
CA ILE A 92 9.49 -0.79 -12.36
C ILE A 92 9.48 0.18 -11.17
N ALA A 93 8.42 0.98 -11.01
CA ALA A 93 8.29 1.91 -9.90
C ALA A 93 8.16 1.16 -8.56
N ASN A 94 7.38 0.08 -8.51
CA ASN A 94 7.22 -0.75 -7.33
C ASN A 94 8.56 -1.34 -6.88
N GLU A 95 9.28 -2.01 -7.78
CA GLU A 95 10.58 -2.60 -7.46
C GLU A 95 11.64 -1.55 -7.06
N LEU A 96 11.62 -0.37 -7.67
CA LEU A 96 12.50 0.73 -7.26
C LEU A 96 12.14 1.24 -5.86
N PHE A 97 10.85 1.36 -5.56
CA PHE A 97 10.36 1.79 -4.26
C PHE A 97 10.74 0.78 -3.17
N GLU A 98 10.39 -0.49 -3.33
CA GLU A 98 10.69 -1.58 -2.39
C GLU A 98 12.21 -1.70 -2.13
N LYS A 99 13.02 -1.50 -3.16
CA LYS A 99 14.48 -1.65 -3.05
C LYS A 99 15.19 -0.45 -2.44
N PHE A 100 14.77 0.77 -2.77
CA PHE A 100 15.55 1.98 -2.46
C PHE A 100 14.85 2.95 -1.51
N VAL A 101 13.53 2.90 -1.38
CA VAL A 101 12.75 3.82 -0.56
C VAL A 101 12.24 3.13 0.70
N GLU A 102 11.51 2.03 0.57
CA GLU A 102 10.88 1.31 1.69
C GLU A 102 11.85 1.03 2.86
N PRO A 103 13.10 0.55 2.63
CA PRO A 103 14.02 0.27 3.73
C PRO A 103 14.41 1.51 4.55
N THR A 104 14.19 2.71 4.02
CA THR A 104 14.52 3.99 4.66
C THR A 104 13.37 4.56 5.51
N LEU A 105 12.16 3.98 5.43
CA LEU A 105 10.95 4.50 6.07
C LEU A 105 10.85 4.07 7.53
N ILE A 106 11.70 4.66 8.39
CA ILE A 106 11.76 4.33 9.82
C ILE A 106 10.63 4.97 10.62
N GLN A 107 10.41 6.27 10.44
CA GLN A 107 9.32 7.01 11.10
C GLN A 107 7.99 6.79 10.37
N PRO A 108 6.84 6.95 11.05
CA PRO A 108 5.53 6.85 10.42
C PRO A 108 5.43 7.75 9.19
N THR A 109 5.24 7.12 8.03
CA THR A 109 5.21 7.80 6.74
C THR A 109 4.08 7.24 5.90
N PHE A 110 3.16 8.10 5.50
CA PHE A 110 2.19 7.80 4.45
C PHE A 110 2.85 7.96 3.08
N VAL A 111 2.83 6.90 2.31
CA VAL A 111 3.26 6.88 0.91
C VAL A 111 1.99 6.95 0.08
N LEU A 112 1.95 7.89 -0.87
CA LEU A 112 0.78 8.28 -1.66
C LEU A 112 1.06 8.13 -3.15
N ASP A 113 0.04 8.39 -3.97
CA ASP A 113 0.15 8.56 -5.42
C ASP A 113 0.66 7.30 -6.12
N TYR A 114 0.02 6.17 -5.84
CA TYR A 114 0.36 4.90 -6.46
C TYR A 114 -0.06 4.88 -7.94
N PRO A 115 0.70 4.17 -8.79
CA PRO A 115 0.30 3.90 -10.17
C PRO A 115 -1.05 3.17 -10.23
N LEU A 116 -1.89 3.58 -11.18
CA LEU A 116 -3.19 2.93 -11.45
C LEU A 116 -3.06 1.42 -11.69
N GLU A 117 -2.04 1.01 -12.44
CA GLU A 117 -1.81 -0.38 -12.84
C GLU A 117 -1.63 -1.35 -11.65
N LEU A 118 -1.22 -0.82 -10.49
CA LEU A 118 -0.99 -1.57 -9.25
C LEU A 118 -2.17 -1.49 -8.27
N SER A 119 -3.23 -0.75 -8.62
CA SER A 119 -4.30 -0.37 -7.67
C SER A 119 -5.68 -0.57 -8.29
N PRO A 120 -6.09 -1.84 -8.51
CA PRO A 120 -7.29 -2.16 -9.28
C PRO A 120 -8.59 -1.68 -8.63
N LEU A 121 -8.64 -1.54 -7.31
CA LEU A 121 -9.83 -1.15 -6.55
C LEU A 121 -9.86 0.34 -6.17
N SER A 122 -8.78 1.08 -6.44
CA SER A 122 -8.64 2.45 -5.96
C SER A 122 -9.10 3.46 -7.02
N LYS A 123 -9.82 4.50 -6.59
CA LYS A 123 -10.28 5.57 -7.48
C LYS A 123 -9.10 6.33 -8.10
N GLN A 124 -9.21 6.69 -9.38
CA GLN A 124 -8.23 7.54 -10.05
C GLN A 124 -8.24 8.95 -9.48
N LYS A 125 -7.07 9.58 -9.45
CA LYS A 125 -6.98 11.01 -9.14
C LYS A 125 -7.58 11.84 -10.27
N LYS A 126 -8.28 12.92 -9.90
CA LYS A 126 -8.92 13.83 -10.87
C LYS A 126 -7.90 14.61 -11.72
N ASP A 127 -6.76 14.96 -11.14
CA ASP A 127 -5.71 15.78 -11.75
C ASP A 127 -4.68 14.94 -12.54
N ASN A 128 -4.52 13.66 -12.19
CA ASN A 128 -3.64 12.73 -12.90
C ASN A 128 -4.24 11.31 -12.94
N PRO A 129 -4.95 10.93 -14.02
CA PRO A 129 -5.58 9.62 -14.16
C PRO A 129 -4.60 8.42 -14.22
N GLU A 130 -3.29 8.64 -14.38
CA GLU A 130 -2.28 7.57 -14.25
C GLU A 130 -2.04 7.15 -12.79
N LEU A 131 -2.57 7.94 -11.83
CA LEU A 131 -2.43 7.74 -10.39
C LEU A 131 -3.78 7.47 -9.74
N VAL A 132 -3.73 6.85 -8.56
CA VAL A 132 -4.90 6.61 -7.72
C VAL A 132 -4.83 7.34 -6.38
N GLU A 133 -6.00 7.59 -5.81
CA GLU A 133 -6.19 8.08 -4.45
C GLU A 133 -5.99 6.93 -3.45
N ARG A 134 -4.74 6.45 -3.34
CA ARG A 134 -4.31 5.37 -2.44
C ARG A 134 -3.15 5.82 -1.58
N PHE A 135 -3.07 5.28 -0.37
CA PHE A 135 -1.89 5.33 0.46
C PHE A 135 -1.54 3.98 1.10
N GLU A 136 -0.27 3.84 1.43
CA GLU A 136 0.20 2.86 2.41
C GLU A 136 0.92 3.59 3.54
N LEU A 137 0.79 3.08 4.76
CA LEU A 137 1.52 3.57 5.92
C LEU A 137 2.72 2.66 6.17
N PHE A 138 3.93 3.23 6.17
CA PHE A 138 5.14 2.52 6.54
C PHE A 138 5.69 3.01 7.87
N ILE A 139 6.07 2.06 8.73
CA ILE A 139 6.76 2.29 10.01
C ILE A 139 7.84 1.23 10.17
N SER A 140 9.07 1.63 10.48
CA SER A 140 10.23 0.74 10.57
C SER A 140 10.39 -0.18 9.34
N SER A 141 10.20 0.38 8.15
CA SER A 141 10.30 -0.33 6.86
C SER A 141 9.31 -1.48 6.73
N MET A 142 8.19 -1.43 7.46
CA MET A 142 7.08 -2.37 7.35
C MET A 142 5.82 -1.60 6.97
N GLU A 143 5.12 -2.07 5.96
CA GLU A 143 3.77 -1.62 5.64
C GLU A 143 2.82 -2.02 6.78
N LEU A 144 2.20 -1.04 7.44
CA LEU A 144 1.27 -1.25 8.55
C LEU A 144 -0.19 -1.16 8.11
N ALA A 145 -0.47 -0.30 7.12
CA ALA A 145 -1.82 -0.06 6.63
C ALA A 145 -1.82 0.23 5.13
N ASN A 146 -2.93 -0.10 4.48
CA ASN A 146 -3.22 0.22 3.09
C ASN A 146 -4.64 0.76 3.00
N ALA A 147 -4.85 1.84 2.27
CA ALA A 147 -6.12 2.54 2.22
C ALA A 147 -6.27 3.33 0.93
N PHE A 148 -7.51 3.57 0.53
CA PHE A 148 -7.79 4.29 -0.70
C PHE A 148 -9.20 4.89 -0.69
N THR A 149 -9.42 5.89 -1.54
CA THR A 149 -10.76 6.24 -1.98
C THR A 149 -11.27 5.09 -2.86
N GLU A 150 -12.40 4.51 -2.49
CA GLU A 150 -12.98 3.35 -3.15
C GLU A 150 -13.39 3.66 -4.59
N LEU A 151 -13.12 2.73 -5.51
CA LEU A 151 -13.66 2.77 -6.86
C LEU A 151 -15.13 2.34 -6.81
N ASN A 152 -16.01 3.32 -6.98
CA ASN A 152 -17.46 3.10 -6.96
C ASN A 152 -18.12 3.18 -8.34
N ASP A 153 -17.35 3.26 -9.42
CA ASP A 153 -17.85 3.18 -10.81
C ASP A 153 -17.88 1.70 -11.25
N PRO A 154 -19.06 1.09 -11.42
CA PRO A 154 -19.18 -0.32 -11.78
C PRO A 154 -18.57 -0.65 -13.15
N ALA A 155 -18.68 0.26 -14.12
CA ALA A 155 -18.17 0.04 -15.47
C ALA A 155 -16.63 0.02 -15.46
N GLU A 156 -16.01 0.95 -14.73
CA GLU A 156 -14.57 1.00 -14.55
C GLU A 156 -14.06 -0.19 -13.71
N GLN A 157 -14.77 -0.56 -12.64
CA GLN A 157 -14.40 -1.71 -11.81
C GLN A 157 -14.42 -3.02 -12.61
N LYS A 158 -15.45 -3.21 -13.44
CA LYS A 158 -15.56 -4.34 -14.36
C LYS A 158 -14.40 -4.38 -15.34
N ARG A 159 -14.09 -3.24 -15.98
CA ARG A 159 -12.97 -3.11 -16.93
C ARG A 159 -11.64 -3.52 -16.28
N ARG A 160 -11.40 -3.11 -15.03
CA ARG A 160 -10.18 -3.47 -14.29
C ARG A 160 -10.14 -4.94 -13.90
N PHE A 161 -11.28 -5.55 -13.54
CA PHE A 161 -11.32 -7.00 -13.33
C PHE A 161 -11.04 -7.77 -14.61
N GLU A 162 -11.52 -7.33 -15.77
CA GLU A 162 -11.18 -7.94 -17.06
C GLU A 162 -9.66 -7.87 -17.33
N GLU A 163 -9.01 -6.74 -17.02
CA GLU A 163 -7.55 -6.60 -17.10
C GLU A 163 -6.80 -7.53 -16.14
N GLN A 164 -7.28 -7.66 -14.90
CA GLN A 164 -6.70 -8.56 -13.89
C GLN A 164 -6.83 -10.03 -14.30
N VAL A 165 -7.97 -10.43 -14.86
CA VAL A 165 -8.15 -11.78 -15.42
C VAL A 165 -7.17 -12.03 -16.57
N ALA A 166 -6.98 -11.07 -17.47
CA ALA A 166 -6.01 -11.19 -18.55
C ALA A 166 -4.56 -11.30 -18.03
N LYS A 167 -4.19 -10.54 -16.99
CA LYS A 167 -2.89 -10.67 -16.32
C LYS A 167 -2.71 -12.05 -15.69
N LYS A 168 -3.77 -12.58 -15.06
CA LYS A 168 -3.78 -13.92 -14.47
C LYS A 168 -3.57 -15.01 -15.51
N GLU A 169 -4.26 -14.94 -16.63
CA GLU A 169 -4.09 -15.86 -17.77
C GLU A 169 -2.67 -15.78 -18.37
N ALA A 170 -2.02 -14.61 -18.26
CA ALA A 170 -0.62 -14.41 -18.64
C ALA A 170 0.39 -14.90 -17.57
N GLY A 171 -0.06 -15.47 -16.45
CA GLY A 171 0.78 -16.12 -15.44
C GLY A 171 0.97 -15.35 -14.13
N ASP A 172 0.28 -14.22 -13.94
CA ASP A 172 0.27 -13.49 -12.67
C ASP A 172 -0.76 -14.09 -11.70
N MET A 173 -0.30 -14.99 -10.82
CA MET A 173 -1.17 -15.70 -9.89
C MET A 173 -1.80 -14.81 -8.81
N GLU A 174 -1.21 -13.65 -8.53
CA GLU A 174 -1.67 -12.69 -7.51
C GLU A 174 -2.79 -11.78 -8.04
N SER A 175 -3.01 -11.74 -9.36
CA SER A 175 -4.08 -10.96 -9.99
C SER A 175 -5.49 -11.42 -9.56
N HIS A 176 -6.38 -10.44 -9.41
CA HIS A 176 -7.77 -10.65 -8.97
C HIS A 176 -8.60 -11.48 -9.95
N PHE A 177 -9.63 -12.14 -9.42
CA PHE A 177 -10.66 -12.80 -10.22
C PHE A 177 -11.79 -11.83 -10.56
N MET A 178 -12.54 -12.12 -11.63
CA MET A 178 -13.80 -11.44 -11.89
C MET A 178 -14.84 -11.84 -10.84
N ASP A 179 -15.31 -10.86 -10.08
CA ASP A 179 -16.46 -11.00 -9.18
C ASP A 179 -17.67 -10.26 -9.77
N LYS A 180 -18.57 -11.02 -10.39
CA LYS A 180 -19.75 -10.45 -11.05
C LYS A 180 -20.78 -9.95 -10.04
N ASP A 181 -20.88 -10.61 -8.89
CA ASP A 181 -21.84 -10.24 -7.85
C ASP A 181 -21.41 -8.91 -7.19
N TYR A 182 -20.09 -8.69 -7.01
CA TYR A 182 -19.56 -7.41 -6.57
C TYR A 182 -19.81 -6.27 -7.57
N VAL A 183 -19.60 -6.52 -8.87
CA VAL A 183 -19.91 -5.53 -9.92
C VAL A 183 -21.40 -5.20 -9.93
N GLU A 184 -22.27 -6.20 -9.87
CA GLU A 184 -23.73 -5.99 -9.79
C GLU A 184 -24.10 -5.17 -8.54
N ALA A 185 -23.48 -5.42 -7.39
CA ALA A 185 -23.71 -4.62 -6.19
C ALA A 185 -23.35 -3.13 -6.39
N LEU A 186 -22.25 -2.83 -7.10
CA LEU A 186 -21.88 -1.45 -7.45
C LEU A 186 -22.90 -0.80 -8.40
N GLU A 187 -23.55 -1.56 -9.28
CA GLU A 187 -24.59 -1.07 -10.20
C GLU A 187 -25.86 -0.59 -9.46
N TYR A 188 -26.16 -1.14 -8.28
CA TYR A 188 -27.22 -0.60 -7.39
C TYR A 188 -26.85 0.74 -6.75
N GLY A 189 -25.56 1.09 -6.75
CA GLY A 189 -25.03 2.38 -6.30
C GLY A 189 -24.34 2.31 -4.95
N MET A 190 -23.01 2.40 -4.96
CA MET A 190 -22.19 2.64 -3.78
C MET A 190 -21.88 4.14 -3.64
N PRO A 191 -22.12 4.77 -2.48
CA PRO A 191 -21.71 6.17 -2.27
C PRO A 191 -20.18 6.29 -2.38
N PRO A 192 -19.64 7.50 -2.61
CA PRO A 192 -18.20 7.73 -2.41
C PRO A 192 -17.80 7.21 -1.03
N ALA A 193 -16.68 6.50 -0.92
CA ALA A 193 -16.24 5.92 0.33
C ALA A 193 -14.71 5.90 0.43
N GLY A 194 -14.20 5.88 1.65
CA GLY A 194 -12.82 5.54 1.96
C GLY A 194 -12.75 4.15 2.60
N GLY A 195 -11.80 3.33 2.18
CA GLY A 195 -11.48 2.05 2.79
C GLY A 195 -10.11 2.05 3.43
N LEU A 196 -9.97 1.32 4.54
CA LEU A 196 -8.76 1.21 5.33
C LEU A 196 -8.55 -0.21 5.83
N GLY A 197 -7.41 -0.80 5.48
CA GLY A 197 -6.87 -2.02 6.06
C GLY A 197 -5.71 -1.72 7.01
N ILE A 198 -5.74 -2.27 8.23
CA ILE A 198 -4.60 -2.24 9.18
C ILE A 198 -4.18 -3.67 9.55
N GLY A 199 -2.88 -3.94 9.42
CA GLY A 199 -2.24 -5.17 9.87
C GLY A 199 -2.10 -5.20 11.40
N ILE A 200 -3.04 -5.86 12.07
CA ILE A 200 -3.08 -5.91 13.55
C ILE A 200 -1.86 -6.62 14.13
N ASP A 201 -1.39 -7.71 13.51
CA ASP A 201 -0.19 -8.41 13.99
C ASP A 201 1.06 -7.53 13.87
N ARG A 202 1.21 -6.78 12.76
CA ARG A 202 2.31 -5.82 12.58
C ARG A 202 2.21 -4.67 13.59
N LEU A 203 1.00 -4.19 13.90
CA LEU A 203 0.79 -3.19 14.95
C LEU A 203 1.21 -3.75 16.32
N MET A 204 0.81 -4.98 16.64
CA MET A 204 1.22 -5.65 17.86
C MET A 204 2.74 -5.78 17.95
N MET A 205 3.40 -6.20 16.85
CA MET A 205 4.85 -6.29 16.80
C MET A 205 5.54 -4.97 17.17
N LEU A 206 5.06 -3.85 16.62
CA LEU A 206 5.58 -2.53 16.97
C LEU A 206 5.38 -2.23 18.47
N LEU A 207 4.16 -2.41 18.98
CA LEU A 207 3.80 -2.09 20.36
C LEU A 207 4.52 -2.97 21.41
N THR A 208 4.87 -4.20 21.05
CA THR A 208 5.54 -5.16 21.95
C THR A 208 7.03 -5.30 21.71
N ASN A 209 7.60 -4.54 20.76
CA ASN A 209 8.98 -4.69 20.31
C ASN A 209 9.33 -6.14 19.90
N SER A 210 8.42 -6.79 19.17
CA SER A 210 8.58 -8.16 18.67
C SER A 210 9.12 -8.16 17.24
N ASP A 211 10.24 -8.85 17.03
CA ASP A 211 10.92 -8.90 15.73
C ASP A 211 10.27 -9.90 14.76
N SER A 212 9.49 -10.83 15.29
CA SER A 212 8.81 -11.89 14.55
C SER A 212 7.31 -11.89 14.78
N ILE A 213 6.53 -11.98 13.70
CA ILE A 213 5.06 -12.11 13.78
C ILE A 213 4.62 -13.33 14.60
N LYS A 214 5.49 -14.34 14.73
CA LYS A 214 5.21 -15.54 15.54
C LYS A 214 5.18 -15.26 17.04
N GLU A 215 5.75 -14.14 17.49
CA GLU A 215 5.77 -13.76 18.90
C GLU A 215 4.46 -13.08 19.34
N VAL A 216 3.69 -12.57 18.39
CA VAL A 216 2.39 -11.92 18.64
C VAL A 216 1.19 -12.83 18.33
N ILE A 217 1.44 -14.04 17.83
CA ILE A 217 0.43 -15.07 17.53
C ILE A 217 0.65 -16.25 18.48
N LEU A 218 -0.35 -16.59 19.29
CA LEU A 218 -0.26 -17.68 20.29
C LEU A 218 0.07 -19.06 19.66
N PHE A 219 -0.46 -19.34 18.48
CA PHE A 219 -0.26 -20.60 17.77
C PHE A 219 0.11 -20.34 16.29
N PRO A 220 1.37 -19.95 16.01
CA PRO A 220 1.78 -19.61 14.66
C PRO A 220 1.90 -20.87 13.79
N GLN A 221 1.66 -20.72 12.48
CA GLN A 221 1.88 -21.81 11.53
C GLN A 221 3.37 -22.22 11.56
N LEU A 222 3.60 -23.50 11.87
CA LEU A 222 4.92 -24.11 11.81
C LEU A 222 5.05 -24.92 10.52
N LYS A 223 6.28 -25.03 9.99
CA LYS A 223 6.57 -26.02 8.96
C LYS A 223 6.37 -27.41 9.57
N SER A 224 5.71 -28.30 8.84
CA SER A 224 5.67 -29.70 9.22
C SER A 224 7.10 -30.24 9.31
N LYS A 225 7.38 -31.05 10.33
CA LYS A 225 8.62 -31.82 10.38
C LYS A 225 8.41 -33.06 9.51
N GLU A 226 8.84 -32.99 8.26
CA GLU A 226 9.20 -34.18 7.47
C GLU A 226 10.67 -34.52 7.72
#